data_AF-A0A8J3KRY2-F1
#
_entry.id   AF-A0A8J3KRY2-F1
#
_cell.length_a   1.000
_cell.length_b   1.000
_cell.length_c   1.000
_cell.angle_alpha   90.00
_cell.angle_beta   90.00
_cell.angle_gamma   90.00
#
_symmetry.space_group_name_H-M   'P 1'
#
loop_
_entity.id
_entity.type
_entity.pdbx_description
1 polymer ?
#
loop_
_entity_poly.entity_id
_entity_poly.type
_entity_poly.pdbx_seq_one_letter_code
_entity_poly.pdbx_strand_id
1 'polypeptide(L)'
;MKTPFLRRLAAYSGSVLLGLAGVAVLASPAQAHHTTVTAKAKCTPSEWIITWTVENWDTKLTAVIDVVDDKSSPDSAITNIVDGATLPGKANGKLGKIVGEQRASLDTATADLTIFGKWSNGVTQTNAGHIALDKSECGNYKADLTGQAACDTETGNWKVSWSAINKHYTDAAKVTIINKADNPNDPKFSAIEHGADNWEPLTDLASVVGLHGDVSIPGGGTVQATQSVPGNATAVRLKIRLNWTGSADTQSRVVAFEGTCVKNAPKPSAVFASDCTGVATVTLMNAKDATKAAVFEVKGAGGFTTEKITIQPGEDPVKVTVPKAAAKAIEVFENGVKIDEYQAEAKDCPTPTPSASPSAPPTLPRTGANVTIVVVSGLLLVALGFAVFMLARRRRLNMTEV
;
A
#
# COMPACT_ATOMS: atom_id res chain seq x y z
N MET A 1 -44.34 25.51 -28.19
CA MET A 1 -44.04 25.60 -26.73
C MET A 1 -42.62 25.05 -26.57
N LYS A 2 -41.54 25.80 -26.23
CA LYS A 2 -41.32 26.77 -25.14
C LYS A 2 -41.77 26.18 -23.80
N THR A 3 -40.92 25.91 -22.79
CA THR A 3 -39.57 26.45 -22.47
C THR A 3 -38.56 25.41 -21.94
N PRO A 4 -37.23 25.71 -21.95
CA PRO A 4 -36.19 24.83 -21.41
C PRO A 4 -35.53 25.37 -20.12
N PHE A 5 -35.65 24.63 -19.02
CA PHE A 5 -34.89 24.78 -17.76
C PHE A 5 -34.85 23.41 -17.05
N LEU A 6 -33.85 23.01 -16.26
CA LEU A 6 -32.57 23.64 -15.89
C LEU A 6 -31.50 22.54 -15.69
N ARG A 7 -30.26 22.73 -16.17
CA ARG A 7 -29.08 21.90 -15.83
C ARG A 7 -27.82 22.76 -15.79
N ARG A 8 -27.35 23.11 -14.59
CA ARG A 8 -25.97 23.54 -14.22
C ARG A 8 -25.98 24.05 -12.79
N LEU A 9 -25.36 23.30 -11.87
CA LEU A 9 -24.67 23.79 -10.68
C LEU A 9 -23.94 22.60 -10.06
N ALA A 10 -22.67 22.46 -10.44
CA ALA A 10 -21.71 21.56 -9.82
C ALA A 10 -20.42 22.35 -9.61
N ALA A 11 -19.65 21.97 -8.58
CA ALA A 11 -18.40 22.59 -8.14
C ALA A 11 -18.52 24.04 -7.59
N TYR A 12 -18.67 24.16 -6.27
CA TYR A 12 -17.77 24.92 -5.40
C TYR A 12 -18.04 24.55 -3.92
N SER A 13 -17.28 23.59 -3.39
CA SER A 13 -17.21 23.29 -1.95
C SER A 13 -15.85 22.68 -1.56
N GLY A 14 -14.78 23.17 -2.20
CA GLY A 14 -13.44 23.04 -1.66
C GLY A 14 -13.24 24.12 -0.60
N SER A 15 -12.91 23.71 0.64
CA SER A 15 -12.41 24.55 1.73
C SER A 15 -13.19 25.85 2.04
N VAL A 16 -14.10 25.80 3.03
CA VAL A 16 -14.32 26.79 4.11
C VAL A 16 -15.60 26.37 4.84
N LEU A 17 -15.47 25.94 6.09
CA LEU A 17 -16.50 25.99 7.14
C LEU A 17 -15.83 25.73 8.51
N LEU A 18 -14.86 26.58 8.84
CA LEU A 18 -14.50 26.79 10.24
C LEU A 18 -15.47 27.83 10.81
N GLY A 19 -16.49 27.34 11.51
CA GLY A 19 -17.30 28.12 12.44
C GLY A 19 -18.66 28.60 11.91
N LEU A 20 -19.69 28.36 12.73
CA LEU A 20 -20.41 29.42 13.43
C LEU A 20 -21.25 28.85 14.59
N ALA A 21 -20.59 28.30 15.62
CA ALA A 21 -21.24 28.12 16.92
C ALA A 21 -21.44 29.51 17.55
N GLY A 22 -22.69 29.96 17.64
CA GLY A 22 -23.03 31.33 18.01
C GLY A 22 -22.73 31.65 19.48
N VAL A 23 -21.98 32.71 19.74
CA VAL A 23 -21.79 33.23 21.10
C VAL A 23 -23.09 33.94 21.52
N ALA A 24 -23.82 33.32 22.45
CA ALA A 24 -24.92 33.97 23.14
C ALA A 24 -24.40 35.02 24.14
N VAL A 25 -24.06 36.22 23.63
CA VAL A 25 -23.66 37.36 24.49
C VAL A 25 -24.88 37.87 25.24
N LEU A 26 -25.11 37.33 26.43
CA LEU A 26 -26.07 37.92 27.39
C LEU A 26 -25.52 39.27 27.85
N ALA A 27 -26.10 40.34 27.31
CA ALA A 27 -25.74 41.72 27.60
C ALA A 27 -26.08 42.09 29.06
N SER A 28 -25.17 41.75 29.96
CA SER A 28 -25.13 42.24 31.34
C SER A 28 -24.58 43.68 31.37
N PRO A 29 -24.88 44.48 32.42
CA PRO A 29 -24.43 45.87 32.51
C PRO A 29 -22.90 45.99 32.36
N ALA A 30 -22.45 47.14 31.85
CA ALA A 30 -21.06 47.43 31.52
C ALA A 30 -20.10 47.28 32.72
N GLN A 31 -19.63 46.06 32.96
CA GLN A 31 -18.66 45.74 34.00
C GLN A 31 -17.25 45.88 33.43
N ALA A 32 -16.46 46.79 34.00
CA ALA A 32 -15.07 47.03 33.60
C ALA A 32 -14.16 45.81 33.84
N HIS A 33 -14.56 44.91 34.75
CA HIS A 33 -13.89 43.67 35.09
C HIS A 33 -14.77 42.51 34.62
N HIS A 34 -14.52 42.02 33.41
CA HIS A 34 -15.13 40.78 32.93
C HIS A 34 -14.19 40.03 32.01
N THR A 35 -14.37 38.71 31.95
CA THR A 35 -13.71 37.86 30.96
C THR A 35 -14.70 37.39 29.90
N THR A 36 -14.19 36.98 28.74
CA THR A 36 -14.96 36.23 27.76
C THR A 36 -14.28 34.90 27.52
N VAL A 37 -15.03 33.81 27.75
CA VAL A 37 -14.61 32.45 27.48
C VAL A 37 -15.20 32.03 26.13
N THR A 38 -14.35 31.62 25.20
CA THR A 38 -14.76 31.09 23.89
C THR A 38 -14.07 29.76 23.62
N ALA A 39 -14.69 28.92 22.80
CA ALA A 39 -14.11 27.66 22.35
C ALA A 39 -14.16 27.53 20.83
N LYS A 40 -13.25 26.69 20.31
CA LYS A 40 -13.32 26.13 18.96
C LYS A 40 -12.94 24.66 19.04
N ALA A 41 -13.72 23.79 18.42
CA ALA A 41 -13.42 22.37 18.36
C ALA A 41 -12.89 21.95 16.97
N LYS A 42 -12.04 20.92 16.96
CA LYS A 42 -11.70 20.11 15.80
C LYS A 42 -11.57 18.67 16.26
N CYS A 43 -12.08 17.72 15.51
CA CYS A 43 -11.88 16.29 15.81
C CYS A 43 -10.75 15.68 15.00
N THR A 44 -10.18 14.65 15.60
CA THR A 44 -9.24 13.69 15.02
C THR A 44 -9.99 12.35 14.83
N PRO A 45 -9.36 11.29 14.28
CA PRO A 45 -9.97 9.97 14.22
C PRO A 45 -10.35 9.34 15.57
N SER A 46 -9.90 9.88 16.71
CA SER A 46 -10.10 9.29 18.05
C SER A 46 -10.66 10.23 19.12
N GLU A 47 -10.53 11.55 18.95
CA GLU A 47 -10.88 12.54 19.99
C GLU A 47 -11.16 13.93 19.41
N TRP A 48 -11.90 14.74 20.17
CA TRP A 48 -11.97 16.18 20.00
C TRP A 48 -10.76 16.88 20.62
N ILE A 49 -10.30 17.92 19.92
CA ILE A 49 -9.34 18.92 20.38
C ILE A 49 -10.11 20.23 20.50
N ILE A 50 -10.33 20.69 21.72
CA ILE A 50 -11.09 21.90 22.05
C ILE A 50 -10.09 22.99 22.44
N THR A 51 -9.99 24.03 21.61
CA THR A 51 -9.19 25.22 21.90
C THR A 51 -10.05 26.24 22.63
N TRP A 52 -9.85 26.35 23.94
CA TRP A 52 -10.40 27.41 24.79
C TRP A 52 -9.58 28.69 24.66
N THR A 53 -10.24 29.84 24.69
CA THR A 53 -9.62 31.16 24.77
C THR A 53 -10.37 31.99 25.80
N VAL A 54 -9.63 32.46 26.80
CA VAL A 54 -10.11 33.35 27.86
C VAL A 54 -9.49 34.73 27.62
N GLU A 55 -10.32 35.73 27.32
CA GLU A 55 -9.89 37.11 27.09
C GLU A 55 -10.33 38.01 28.26
N ASN A 56 -9.45 38.90 28.71
CA ASN A 56 -9.71 39.90 29.75
C ASN A 56 -10.02 41.26 29.12
N TRP A 57 -11.19 41.80 29.43
CA TRP A 57 -11.60 43.11 28.92
C TRP A 57 -11.03 44.28 29.72
N ASP A 58 -10.41 44.03 30.89
CA ASP A 58 -9.74 45.08 31.64
C ASP A 58 -8.50 45.59 30.88
N THR A 59 -8.41 46.91 30.78
CA THR A 59 -7.36 47.59 30.02
C THR A 59 -6.06 47.83 30.79
N LYS A 60 -6.03 47.54 32.10
CA LYS A 60 -4.93 47.87 33.01
C LYS A 60 -4.61 46.76 34.01
N LEU A 61 -5.62 46.03 34.49
CA LEU A 61 -5.48 45.06 35.57
C LEU A 61 -5.28 43.64 35.04
N THR A 62 -4.34 42.92 35.63
CA THR A 62 -4.23 41.46 35.52
C THR A 62 -5.28 40.80 36.42
N ALA A 63 -5.79 39.64 36.00
CA ALA A 63 -6.53 38.73 36.86
C ALA A 63 -5.70 37.48 37.14
N VAL A 64 -5.88 36.90 38.32
CA VAL A 64 -5.60 35.49 38.59
C VAL A 64 -6.89 34.74 38.28
N ILE A 65 -6.80 33.61 37.58
CA ILE A 65 -7.95 32.75 37.31
C ILE A 65 -7.83 31.41 38.02
N ASP A 66 -8.97 30.91 38.48
CA ASP A 66 -9.15 29.55 39.00
C ASP A 66 -10.20 28.85 38.13
N VAL A 67 -9.98 27.56 37.83
CA VAL A 67 -10.92 26.72 37.06
C VAL A 67 -11.98 26.19 38.02
N VAL A 68 -13.24 26.21 37.59
CA VAL A 68 -14.36 25.73 38.39
C VAL A 68 -14.70 24.33 37.88
N ASP A 69 -13.96 23.34 38.37
CA ASP A 69 -13.99 21.95 37.91
C ASP A 69 -15.40 21.33 37.96
N ASP A 70 -16.18 21.60 39.02
CA ASP A 70 -17.56 21.10 39.17
C ASP A 70 -18.54 21.63 38.11
N LYS A 71 -18.11 22.61 37.31
CA LYS A 71 -18.87 23.27 36.22
C LYS A 71 -18.08 23.34 34.92
N SER A 72 -17.05 22.51 34.79
CA SER A 72 -16.26 22.36 33.58
C SER A 72 -16.38 20.91 33.10
N SER A 73 -16.52 20.71 31.80
CA SER A 73 -16.85 19.41 31.22
C SER A 73 -16.25 19.28 29.82
N PRO A 74 -15.73 18.11 29.42
CA PRO A 74 -15.49 16.94 30.26
C PRO A 74 -14.36 17.17 31.27
N ASP A 75 -14.33 16.38 32.34
CA ASP A 75 -13.26 16.37 33.35
C ASP A 75 -11.94 15.87 32.73
N SER A 76 -11.20 16.80 32.15
CA SER A 76 -9.97 16.59 31.39
C SER A 76 -9.14 17.86 31.41
N ALA A 77 -7.84 17.71 31.63
CA ALA A 77 -6.95 18.85 31.84
C ALA A 77 -6.92 19.82 30.65
N ILE A 78 -7.01 21.12 30.95
CA ILE A 78 -6.88 22.19 29.97
C ILE A 78 -5.47 22.77 30.08
N THR A 79 -4.71 22.73 28.99
CA THR A 79 -3.34 23.29 28.99
C THR A 79 -3.38 24.80 29.20
N ASN A 80 -2.43 25.36 29.97
CA ASN A 80 -2.28 26.80 30.29
C ASN A 80 -3.45 27.52 30.99
N ILE A 81 -4.64 26.91 31.08
CA ILE A 81 -5.81 27.42 31.79
C ILE A 81 -5.98 26.52 33.02
N VAL A 82 -5.31 26.90 34.09
CA VAL A 82 -5.19 26.14 35.35
C VAL A 82 -5.29 27.10 36.53
N ASP A 83 -5.54 26.58 37.72
CA ASP A 83 -5.61 27.38 38.95
C ASP A 83 -4.36 28.24 39.18
N GLY A 84 -4.59 29.48 39.64
CA GLY A 84 -3.54 30.48 39.81
C GLY A 84 -2.98 31.06 38.50
N ALA A 85 -3.45 30.67 37.31
CA ALA A 85 -2.91 31.20 36.06
C ALA A 85 -3.17 32.71 35.94
N THR A 86 -2.14 33.46 35.51
CA THR A 86 -2.25 34.91 35.35
C THR A 86 -2.81 35.25 33.97
N LEU A 87 -4.01 35.83 33.97
CA LEU A 87 -4.67 36.39 32.81
C LEU A 87 -4.28 37.88 32.66
N PRO A 88 -3.46 38.26 31.66
CA PRO A 88 -2.97 39.63 31.54
C PRO A 88 -4.08 40.65 31.23
N GLY A 89 -3.83 41.93 31.53
CA GLY A 89 -4.63 43.04 31.02
C GLY A 89 -4.27 43.41 29.56
N LYS A 90 -4.95 44.40 28.99
CA LYS A 90 -4.66 44.89 27.63
C LYS A 90 -3.22 45.39 27.46
N ALA A 91 -2.53 44.90 26.42
CA ALA A 91 -1.18 45.33 26.05
C ALA A 91 -1.10 45.63 24.54
N ASN A 92 -0.38 46.70 24.16
CA ASN A 92 -0.17 47.09 22.75
C ASN A 92 -1.47 47.15 21.92
N GLY A 93 -2.55 47.67 22.51
CA GLY A 93 -3.87 47.77 21.87
C GLY A 93 -4.70 46.48 21.84
N LYS A 94 -4.15 45.33 22.23
CA LYS A 94 -4.81 44.01 22.22
C LYS A 94 -5.20 43.57 23.62
N LEU A 95 -6.38 42.97 23.78
CA LEU A 95 -6.81 42.39 25.07
C LEU A 95 -5.81 41.31 25.51
N GLY A 96 -5.59 41.23 26.82
CA GLY A 96 -4.81 40.15 27.40
C GLY A 96 -5.62 38.85 27.37
N LYS A 97 -4.96 37.74 27.08
CA LYS A 97 -5.62 36.44 26.96
C LYS A 97 -4.71 35.27 27.27
N ILE A 98 -5.33 34.16 27.64
CA ILE A 98 -4.72 32.84 27.72
C ILE A 98 -5.48 31.89 26.79
N VAL A 99 -4.76 30.91 26.25
CA VAL A 99 -5.30 29.93 25.30
C VAL A 99 -4.90 28.54 25.78
N GLY A 100 -5.88 27.65 25.83
CA GLY A 100 -5.71 26.29 26.31
C GLY A 100 -6.33 25.28 25.37
N GLU A 101 -5.73 24.09 25.36
CA GLU A 101 -6.24 22.91 24.66
C GLU A 101 -6.74 21.90 25.69
N GLN A 102 -7.97 21.42 25.48
CA GLN A 102 -8.62 20.33 26.19
C GLN A 102 -8.90 19.19 25.21
N ARG A 103 -8.84 17.94 25.67
CA ARG A 103 -9.10 16.74 24.87
C ARG A 103 -10.31 15.98 25.40
N ALA A 104 -11.17 15.53 24.49
CA ALA A 104 -12.44 14.88 24.83
C ALA A 104 -12.73 13.70 23.91
N SER A 105 -13.44 12.67 24.43
CA SER A 105 -13.91 11.55 23.60
C SER A 105 -14.79 12.05 22.45
N LEU A 106 -14.76 11.41 21.28
CA LEU A 106 -15.71 11.69 20.20
C LEU A 106 -17.18 11.50 20.61
N ASP A 107 -17.45 10.84 21.74
CA ASP A 107 -18.78 10.72 22.32
C ASP A 107 -19.25 11.94 23.15
N THR A 108 -18.35 12.86 23.47
CA THR A 108 -18.69 14.12 24.13
C THR A 108 -19.50 15.01 23.18
N ALA A 109 -20.74 15.34 23.57
CA ALA A 109 -21.67 16.16 22.78
C ALA A 109 -21.59 17.67 23.07
N THR A 110 -21.04 18.05 24.22
CA THR A 110 -20.88 19.44 24.66
C THR A 110 -19.63 19.56 25.54
N ALA A 111 -18.96 20.69 25.49
CA ALA A 111 -17.92 21.03 26.45
C ALA A 111 -18.17 22.42 27.05
N ASP A 112 -17.84 22.54 28.32
CA ASP A 112 -18.08 23.69 29.18
C ASP A 112 -16.80 24.04 29.93
N LEU A 113 -16.49 25.33 30.03
CA LEU A 113 -15.40 25.83 30.85
C LEU A 113 -15.93 26.99 31.68
N THR A 114 -15.94 26.80 33.00
CA THR A 114 -16.26 27.86 33.96
C THR A 114 -14.98 28.32 34.66
N ILE A 115 -14.75 29.63 34.67
CA ILE A 115 -13.60 30.25 35.34
C ILE A 115 -14.04 31.28 36.37
N PHE A 116 -13.28 31.37 37.47
CA PHE A 116 -13.37 32.42 38.46
C PHE A 116 -12.17 33.36 38.29
N GLY A 117 -12.42 34.60 37.87
CA GLY A 117 -11.40 35.63 37.75
C GLY A 117 -11.35 36.53 38.98
N LYS A 118 -10.14 36.79 39.49
CA LYS A 118 -9.86 37.75 40.57
C LYS A 118 -8.85 38.78 40.09
N TRP A 119 -9.31 40.02 39.88
CA TRP A 119 -8.47 41.12 39.43
C TRP A 119 -7.60 41.68 40.57
N SER A 120 -6.48 42.31 40.21
CA SER A 120 -5.50 42.85 41.18
C SER A 120 -6.04 43.97 42.09
N ASN A 121 -7.24 44.51 41.81
CA ASN A 121 -7.96 45.44 42.69
C ASN A 121 -8.92 44.75 43.69
N GLY A 122 -8.97 43.40 43.69
CA GLY A 122 -9.82 42.61 44.58
C GLY A 122 -11.23 42.32 44.04
N VAL A 123 -11.61 42.85 42.87
CA VAL A 123 -12.88 42.49 42.21
C VAL A 123 -12.81 41.05 41.72
N THR A 124 -13.93 40.33 41.82
CA THR A 124 -14.09 38.95 41.36
C THR A 124 -15.28 38.81 40.42
N GLN A 125 -15.21 37.86 39.48
CA GLN A 125 -16.32 37.50 38.61
C GLN A 125 -16.18 36.04 38.16
N THR A 126 -17.31 35.36 37.96
CA THR A 126 -17.35 34.05 37.30
C THR A 126 -17.90 34.21 35.89
N ASN A 127 -17.22 33.61 34.90
CA ASN A 127 -17.68 33.54 33.53
C ASN A 127 -17.61 32.09 33.04
N ALA A 128 -18.48 31.73 32.11
CA ALA A 128 -18.49 30.41 31.49
C ALA A 128 -18.48 30.53 29.96
N GLY A 129 -17.89 29.54 29.30
CA GLY A 129 -17.98 29.32 27.87
C GLY A 129 -18.52 27.92 27.59
N HIS A 130 -19.29 27.80 26.51
CA HIS A 130 -19.94 26.57 26.09
C HIS A 130 -19.66 26.32 24.60
N ILE A 131 -19.51 25.05 24.22
CA ILE A 131 -19.48 24.61 22.82
C ILE A 131 -20.24 23.30 22.65
N ALA A 132 -21.16 23.28 21.68
CA ALA A 132 -21.75 22.05 21.17
C ALA A 132 -20.75 21.37 20.22
N LEU A 133 -20.61 20.05 20.35
CA LEU A 133 -19.66 19.22 19.61
C LEU A 133 -20.44 18.31 18.66
N ASP A 134 -20.71 18.80 17.45
CA ASP A 134 -21.51 18.06 16.46
C ASP A 134 -20.66 16.99 15.76
N LYS A 135 -20.97 15.72 16.06
CA LYS A 135 -20.30 14.55 15.45
C LYS A 135 -20.44 14.47 13.93
N SER A 136 -21.41 15.15 13.31
CA SER A 136 -21.57 15.20 11.85
C SER A 136 -20.58 16.17 11.16
N GLU A 137 -19.93 17.06 11.93
CA GLU A 137 -18.80 17.86 11.45
C GLU A 137 -17.47 17.06 11.48
N CYS A 138 -17.48 15.79 11.95
CA CYS A 138 -16.27 15.03 12.17
C CYS A 138 -15.74 14.24 10.98
N GLY A 139 -14.84 14.90 10.26
CA GLY A 139 -14.21 14.37 9.06
C GLY A 139 -15.02 14.75 7.83
N ASN A 140 -14.85 13.99 6.76
CA ASN A 140 -15.66 14.18 5.55
C ASN A 140 -16.30 12.85 5.18
N TYR A 141 -17.53 12.87 4.68
CA TYR A 141 -18.18 11.74 4.00
C TYR A 141 -17.43 11.42 2.69
N LYS A 142 -16.25 10.81 2.85
CA LYS A 142 -15.25 10.55 1.82
C LYS A 142 -14.59 9.21 2.11
N ALA A 143 -14.43 8.43 1.05
CA ALA A 143 -13.65 7.22 1.10
C ALA A 143 -12.21 7.50 0.67
N ASP A 144 -11.27 6.64 1.08
CA ASP A 144 -10.04 6.39 0.34
C ASP A 144 -9.99 4.95 -0.14
N LEU A 145 -9.22 4.71 -1.20
CA LEU A 145 -8.90 3.37 -1.68
C LEU A 145 -7.47 3.34 -2.20
N THR A 146 -6.61 2.63 -1.49
CA THR A 146 -5.24 2.32 -1.93
C THR A 146 -5.11 0.83 -2.27
N GLY A 147 -4.21 0.52 -3.20
CA GLY A 147 -3.93 -0.85 -3.61
C GLY A 147 -2.46 -1.02 -3.99
N GLN A 148 -1.92 -2.20 -3.71
CA GLN A 148 -0.55 -2.62 -4.06
C GLN A 148 -0.54 -4.10 -4.42
N ALA A 149 0.36 -4.55 -5.29
CA ALA A 149 0.45 -5.92 -5.74
C ALA A 149 1.83 -6.53 -5.52
N ALA A 150 1.86 -7.84 -5.25
CA ALA A 150 3.05 -8.67 -5.27
C ALA A 150 2.75 -9.96 -6.04
N CYS A 151 3.74 -10.53 -6.72
CA CYS A 151 3.57 -11.84 -7.34
C CYS A 151 3.60 -12.93 -6.26
N ASP A 152 2.52 -13.69 -6.13
CA ASP A 152 2.50 -14.92 -5.35
C ASP A 152 3.07 -16.05 -6.21
N THR A 153 4.36 -16.28 -6.02
CA THR A 153 5.11 -17.29 -6.76
C THR A 153 4.77 -18.74 -6.41
N GLU A 154 3.96 -19.02 -5.40
CA GLU A 154 3.49 -20.39 -5.11
C GLU A 154 2.31 -20.78 -5.99
N THR A 155 1.40 -19.83 -6.21
CA THR A 155 0.21 -20.01 -7.07
C THR A 155 0.48 -19.61 -8.52
N GLY A 156 1.36 -18.64 -8.75
CA GLY A 156 1.54 -17.97 -10.05
C GLY A 156 0.49 -16.88 -10.31
N ASN A 157 -0.15 -16.36 -9.26
CA ASN A 157 -1.12 -15.27 -9.35
C ASN A 157 -0.57 -13.98 -8.73
N TRP A 158 -1.05 -12.83 -9.17
CA TRP A 158 -0.86 -11.59 -8.45
C TRP A 158 -1.69 -11.60 -7.16
N LYS A 159 -1.05 -11.29 -6.04
CA LYS A 159 -1.70 -11.05 -4.75
C LYS A 159 -1.76 -9.54 -4.52
N VAL A 160 -2.96 -9.00 -4.60
CA VAL A 160 -3.23 -7.56 -4.49
C VAL A 160 -3.81 -7.27 -3.11
N SER A 161 -3.16 -6.38 -2.36
CA SER A 161 -3.64 -5.88 -1.07
C SER A 161 -4.37 -4.55 -1.27
N TRP A 162 -5.59 -4.48 -0.77
CA TRP A 162 -6.46 -3.31 -0.82
C TRP A 162 -6.65 -2.74 0.58
N SER A 163 -6.69 -1.42 0.70
CA SER A 163 -7.05 -0.73 1.95
C SER A 163 -8.13 0.29 1.65
N ALA A 164 -9.32 0.08 2.23
CA ALA A 164 -10.46 0.98 2.13
C ALA A 164 -10.60 1.76 3.44
N ILE A 165 -10.66 3.09 3.36
CA ILE A 165 -10.60 3.99 4.51
C ILE A 165 -11.86 4.84 4.58
N ASN A 166 -12.48 4.92 5.76
CA ASN A 166 -13.58 5.84 6.06
C ASN A 166 -13.00 7.14 6.64
N LYS A 167 -13.07 8.26 5.89
CA LYS A 167 -12.57 9.57 6.35
C LYS A 167 -13.58 10.37 7.19
N HIS A 168 -14.75 9.81 7.46
CA HIS A 168 -15.68 10.32 8.46
C HIS A 168 -15.37 9.62 9.79
N TYR A 169 -15.15 10.36 10.87
CA TYR A 169 -14.56 9.82 12.11
C TYR A 169 -15.56 9.15 13.05
N THR A 170 -16.86 9.40 12.87
CA THR A 170 -17.92 8.96 13.78
C THR A 170 -18.83 7.94 13.11
N ASP A 171 -19.51 8.32 12.02
CA ASP A 171 -20.39 7.40 11.29
C ASP A 171 -19.62 6.27 10.59
N ALA A 172 -20.08 5.03 10.83
CA ALA A 172 -19.64 3.86 10.07
C ALA A 172 -20.23 3.84 8.64
N ALA A 173 -19.50 3.24 7.70
CA ALA A 173 -19.85 3.17 6.29
C ALA A 173 -20.01 1.73 5.80
N LYS A 174 -21.13 1.41 5.14
CA LYS A 174 -21.28 0.13 4.43
C LYS A 174 -20.53 0.17 3.10
N VAL A 175 -19.67 -0.81 2.86
CA VAL A 175 -18.94 -0.96 1.60
C VAL A 175 -19.81 -1.66 0.56
N THR A 176 -19.66 -1.25 -0.70
CA THR A 176 -20.21 -1.98 -1.85
C THR A 176 -19.18 -2.00 -2.96
N ILE A 177 -18.76 -3.20 -3.38
CA ILE A 177 -17.93 -3.35 -4.60
C ILE A 177 -18.84 -3.12 -5.81
N ILE A 178 -18.44 -2.20 -6.70
CA ILE A 178 -19.17 -1.92 -7.94
C ILE A 178 -18.54 -2.74 -9.05
N ASN A 179 -19.23 -3.77 -9.56
CA ASN A 179 -18.69 -4.70 -10.55
C ASN A 179 -19.55 -4.95 -11.81
N LYS A 180 -20.86 -4.65 -11.77
CA LYS A 180 -21.78 -4.93 -12.88
C LYS A 180 -21.72 -3.87 -13.98
N ALA A 181 -21.05 -4.16 -15.09
CA ALA A 181 -20.94 -3.29 -16.26
C ALA A 181 -21.72 -3.83 -17.48
N ASP A 182 -22.32 -2.94 -18.27
CA ASP A 182 -22.77 -3.25 -19.64
C ASP A 182 -21.60 -3.13 -20.65
N ASN A 183 -20.55 -2.38 -20.30
CA ASN A 183 -19.30 -2.25 -21.04
C ASN A 183 -18.12 -2.39 -20.06
N PRO A 184 -17.25 -3.41 -20.19
CA PRO A 184 -16.19 -3.68 -19.22
C PRO A 184 -15.10 -2.59 -19.17
N ASN A 185 -14.93 -1.85 -20.26
CA ASN A 185 -13.97 -0.74 -20.35
C ASN A 185 -14.48 0.54 -19.65
N ASP A 186 -15.71 0.56 -19.13
CA ASP A 186 -16.21 1.70 -18.35
C ASP A 186 -15.52 1.75 -16.97
N PRO A 187 -14.75 2.83 -16.65
CA PRO A 187 -14.07 2.99 -15.36
C PRO A 187 -15.03 3.13 -14.16
N LYS A 188 -16.35 3.04 -14.38
CA LYS A 188 -17.38 2.90 -13.34
C LYS A 188 -17.44 1.52 -12.68
N PHE A 189 -16.67 0.52 -13.11
CA PHE A 189 -16.75 -0.84 -12.57
C PHE A 189 -15.39 -1.46 -12.27
N SER A 190 -15.37 -2.37 -11.31
CA SER A 190 -14.22 -3.21 -10.95
C SER A 190 -13.98 -4.25 -12.04
N ALA A 191 -12.72 -4.43 -12.43
CA ALA A 191 -12.32 -5.21 -13.58
C ALA A 191 -10.86 -5.67 -13.48
N ILE A 192 -10.49 -6.70 -14.24
CA ILE A 192 -9.11 -7.19 -14.42
C ILE A 192 -8.73 -6.91 -15.87
N GLU A 193 -7.47 -6.52 -16.13
CA GLU A 193 -6.97 -6.25 -17.47
C GLU A 193 -6.03 -7.37 -17.92
N HIS A 194 -6.28 -7.98 -19.09
CA HIS A 194 -5.50 -9.10 -19.63
C HIS A 194 -4.59 -8.70 -20.82
N GLY A 195 -4.33 -7.41 -20.96
CA GLY A 195 -3.65 -6.77 -22.09
C GLY A 195 -4.21 -5.37 -22.30
N ALA A 196 -3.46 -4.49 -22.96
CA ALA A 196 -3.80 -3.06 -23.06
C ALA A 196 -5.25 -2.83 -23.52
N ASP A 197 -6.05 -2.16 -22.68
CA ASP A 197 -7.47 -1.83 -22.88
C ASP A 197 -8.42 -3.05 -23.03
N ASN A 198 -7.95 -4.27 -22.72
CA ASN A 198 -8.75 -5.48 -22.64
C ASN A 198 -9.16 -5.76 -21.18
N TRP A 199 -10.18 -5.04 -20.71
CA TRP A 199 -10.75 -5.23 -19.38
C TRP A 199 -11.86 -6.29 -19.37
N GLU A 200 -11.88 -7.12 -18.33
CA GLU A 200 -12.95 -8.08 -18.03
C GLU A 200 -13.60 -7.71 -16.68
N PRO A 201 -14.94 -7.73 -16.53
CA PRO A 201 -15.60 -7.36 -15.28
C PRO A 201 -15.25 -8.31 -14.14
N LEU A 202 -15.14 -7.78 -12.92
CA LEU A 202 -14.92 -8.60 -11.73
C LEU A 202 -16.19 -9.38 -11.35
N THR A 203 -16.40 -10.53 -11.98
CA THR A 203 -17.59 -11.39 -11.78
C THR A 203 -17.56 -12.10 -10.44
N ASP A 204 -16.42 -12.67 -10.05
CA ASP A 204 -16.23 -13.27 -8.73
C ASP A 204 -15.86 -12.21 -7.67
N LEU A 205 -16.87 -11.78 -6.91
CA LEU A 205 -16.67 -10.89 -5.76
C LEU A 205 -16.02 -11.57 -4.55
N ALA A 206 -16.12 -12.90 -4.41
CA ALA A 206 -15.50 -13.62 -3.30
C ALA A 206 -13.97 -13.60 -3.40
N SER A 207 -13.42 -13.43 -4.62
CA SER A 207 -11.99 -13.17 -4.84
C SER A 207 -11.44 -11.99 -4.05
N VAL A 208 -12.27 -10.99 -3.68
CA VAL A 208 -11.87 -9.84 -2.84
C VAL A 208 -12.17 -10.14 -1.37
N VAL A 209 -11.32 -10.96 -0.76
CA VAL A 209 -11.43 -11.38 0.64
C VAL A 209 -11.25 -10.17 1.56
N GLY A 210 -12.26 -9.85 2.38
CA GLY A 210 -12.25 -8.75 3.35
C GLY A 210 -13.11 -7.53 2.99
N LEU A 211 -13.51 -7.34 1.72
CA LEU A 211 -14.41 -6.26 1.29
C LEU A 211 -15.71 -6.76 0.61
N HIS A 212 -15.91 -8.07 0.47
CA HIS A 212 -17.15 -8.65 -0.04
C HIS A 212 -18.17 -8.93 1.09
N GLY A 213 -19.47 -8.89 0.76
CA GLY A 213 -20.56 -9.08 1.72
C GLY A 213 -20.94 -7.79 2.47
N ASP A 214 -21.62 -7.92 3.61
CA ASP A 214 -22.11 -6.82 4.45
C ASP A 214 -20.99 -6.16 5.30
N VAL A 215 -19.89 -5.76 4.66
CA VAL A 215 -18.75 -5.13 5.34
C VAL A 215 -19.08 -3.69 5.73
N SER A 216 -18.89 -3.38 7.00
CA SER A 216 -18.98 -2.02 7.56
C SER A 216 -17.61 -1.55 8.04
N ILE A 217 -17.18 -0.37 7.61
CA ILE A 217 -15.96 0.29 8.08
C ILE A 217 -16.36 1.27 9.20
N PRO A 218 -15.86 1.13 10.44
CA PRO A 218 -16.13 2.08 11.53
C PRO A 218 -15.76 3.53 11.16
N GLY A 219 -16.24 4.50 11.94
CA GLY A 219 -15.77 5.89 11.85
C GLY A 219 -14.24 5.95 12.02
N GLY A 220 -13.55 6.67 11.13
CA GLY A 220 -12.09 6.76 11.06
C GLY A 220 -11.38 5.44 10.71
N GLY A 221 -12.15 4.37 10.52
CA GLY A 221 -11.66 3.01 10.37
C GLY A 221 -11.06 2.73 9.01
N THR A 222 -10.34 1.61 8.96
CA THR A 222 -9.75 1.04 7.76
C THR A 222 -10.04 -0.45 7.71
N VAL A 223 -10.47 -0.96 6.56
CA VAL A 223 -10.56 -2.40 6.29
C VAL A 223 -9.53 -2.80 5.25
N GLN A 224 -8.76 -3.84 5.57
CA GLN A 224 -7.81 -4.47 4.67
C GLN A 224 -8.48 -5.62 3.93
N ALA A 225 -8.13 -5.80 2.66
CA ALA A 225 -8.55 -6.93 1.85
C ALA A 225 -7.44 -7.46 0.95
N THR A 226 -7.61 -8.68 0.49
CA THR A 226 -6.70 -9.32 -0.47
C THR A 226 -7.47 -9.88 -1.64
N GLN A 227 -6.89 -9.77 -2.83
CA GLN A 227 -7.41 -10.33 -4.06
C GLN A 227 -6.35 -11.17 -4.77
N SER A 228 -6.72 -12.37 -5.22
CA SER A 228 -5.91 -13.15 -6.16
C SER A 228 -6.35 -12.79 -7.58
N VAL A 229 -5.39 -12.46 -8.44
CA VAL A 229 -5.62 -12.06 -9.83
C VAL A 229 -4.71 -12.91 -10.74
N PRO A 230 -5.19 -13.44 -11.89
CA PRO A 230 -4.39 -14.31 -12.75
C PRO A 230 -3.02 -13.72 -13.12
N GLY A 231 -1.97 -14.53 -13.10
CA GLY A 231 -0.59 -14.05 -13.32
C GLY A 231 -0.29 -13.47 -14.71
N ASN A 232 -1.16 -13.72 -15.69
CA ASN A 232 -1.11 -13.12 -17.04
C ASN A 232 -1.85 -11.78 -17.15
N ALA A 233 -2.51 -11.30 -16.09
CA ALA A 233 -3.10 -9.98 -16.07
C ALA A 233 -2.00 -8.89 -16.08
N THR A 234 -2.35 -7.71 -16.60
CA THR A 234 -1.51 -6.51 -16.68
C THR A 234 -1.92 -5.42 -15.70
N ALA A 235 -3.18 -5.43 -15.23
CA ALA A 235 -3.66 -4.57 -14.17
C ALA A 235 -4.91 -5.14 -13.48
N VAL A 236 -5.27 -4.57 -12.33
CA VAL A 236 -6.60 -4.70 -11.74
C VAL A 236 -7.14 -3.33 -11.33
N ARG A 237 -8.45 -3.16 -11.49
CA ARG A 237 -9.20 -1.98 -11.05
C ARG A 237 -10.23 -2.40 -10.02
N LEU A 238 -10.12 -1.90 -8.79
CA LEU A 238 -11.18 -2.01 -7.80
C LEU A 238 -11.95 -0.70 -7.73
N LYS A 239 -13.28 -0.79 -7.67
CA LYS A 239 -14.16 0.35 -7.44
C LYS A 239 -15.14 0.03 -6.32
N ILE A 240 -15.14 0.88 -5.30
CA ILE A 240 -16.01 0.75 -4.13
C ILE A 240 -16.88 1.99 -3.97
N ARG A 241 -18.05 1.81 -3.37
CA ARG A 241 -18.85 2.86 -2.74
C ARG A 241 -18.85 2.64 -1.24
N LEU A 242 -18.57 3.69 -0.48
CA LEU A 242 -18.94 3.76 0.94
C LEU A 242 -20.30 4.47 1.02
N ASN A 243 -21.21 3.88 1.80
CA ASN A 243 -22.56 4.39 2.02
C ASN A 243 -22.72 4.67 3.52
N TRP A 244 -23.00 5.93 3.85
CA TRP A 244 -23.39 6.39 5.18
C TRP A 244 -24.90 6.72 5.17
N THR A 245 -25.46 7.05 6.33
CA THR A 245 -26.85 7.54 6.40
C THR A 245 -26.99 8.85 5.64
N GLY A 246 -27.73 8.86 4.53
CA GLY A 246 -27.98 10.05 3.71
C GLY A 246 -26.82 10.51 2.82
N SER A 247 -25.67 9.84 2.82
CA SER A 247 -24.48 10.23 2.05
C SER A 247 -23.75 9.04 1.44
N ALA A 248 -23.06 9.24 0.33
CA ALA A 248 -22.25 8.21 -0.32
C ALA A 248 -21.09 8.81 -1.12
N ASP A 249 -19.97 8.11 -1.15
CA ASP A 249 -18.75 8.47 -1.89
C ASP A 249 -18.23 7.24 -2.63
N THR A 250 -17.68 7.43 -3.83
CA THR A 250 -17.27 6.33 -4.70
C THR A 250 -15.83 6.54 -5.14
N GLN A 251 -14.97 5.56 -4.83
CA GLN A 251 -13.54 5.60 -5.12
C GLN A 251 -13.15 4.46 -6.07
N SER A 252 -12.15 4.72 -6.89
CA SER A 252 -11.60 3.74 -7.83
C SER A 252 -10.09 3.79 -7.80
N ARG A 253 -9.46 2.62 -7.78
CA ARG A 253 -8.01 2.50 -7.83
C ARG A 253 -7.62 1.44 -8.85
N VAL A 254 -6.68 1.81 -9.72
CA VAL A 254 -5.99 0.86 -10.61
C VAL A 254 -4.65 0.52 -9.98
N VAL A 255 -4.30 -0.77 -10.02
CA VAL A 255 -2.97 -1.30 -9.69
C VAL A 255 -2.47 -1.99 -10.95
N ALA A 256 -1.48 -1.39 -11.60
CA ALA A 256 -0.78 -2.01 -12.72
C ALA A 256 0.21 -3.07 -12.20
N PHE A 257 0.48 -4.08 -13.02
CA PHE A 257 1.41 -5.16 -12.74
C PHE A 257 2.63 -5.05 -13.65
N GLU A 258 3.82 -5.35 -13.13
CA GLU A 258 5.07 -5.32 -13.90
C GLU A 258 5.43 -6.72 -14.39
N GLY A 259 5.31 -6.95 -15.70
CA GLY A 259 5.58 -8.25 -16.33
C GLY A 259 4.47 -9.27 -16.09
N THR A 260 4.84 -10.55 -16.04
CA THR A 260 3.92 -11.65 -15.70
C THR A 260 4.29 -12.24 -14.34
N CYS A 261 3.29 -12.55 -13.53
CA CYS A 261 3.51 -13.41 -12.37
C CYS A 261 3.44 -14.87 -12.84
N VAL A 262 4.49 -15.62 -12.56
CA VAL A 262 4.59 -17.04 -12.93
C VAL A 262 4.82 -17.88 -11.68
N LYS A 263 4.21 -19.06 -11.65
CA LYS A 263 4.43 -20.01 -10.57
C LYS A 263 5.89 -20.45 -10.58
N ASN A 264 6.55 -20.42 -9.42
CA ASN A 264 7.90 -20.92 -9.27
C ASN A 264 7.94 -22.41 -9.57
N ALA A 265 8.75 -22.78 -10.57
CA ALA A 265 8.89 -24.13 -11.08
C ALA A 265 10.37 -24.46 -11.39
N PRO A 266 10.81 -25.71 -11.15
CA PRO A 266 12.05 -26.21 -11.71
C PRO A 266 11.93 -26.37 -13.24
N LYS A 267 13.06 -26.36 -13.95
CA LYS A 267 13.15 -26.74 -15.37
C LYS A 267 14.21 -27.84 -15.49
N PRO A 268 13.88 -29.07 -15.05
CA PRO A 268 14.83 -30.17 -15.00
C PRO A 268 15.08 -30.74 -16.40
N SER A 269 16.29 -31.22 -16.63
CA SER A 269 16.64 -32.04 -17.80
C SER A 269 17.75 -33.03 -17.45
N ALA A 270 17.75 -34.19 -18.12
CA ALA A 270 18.82 -35.18 -18.03
C ALA A 270 19.49 -35.38 -19.39
N VAL A 271 20.75 -35.81 -19.39
CA VAL A 271 21.48 -36.25 -20.58
C VAL A 271 22.25 -37.53 -20.24
N PHE A 272 22.01 -38.59 -21.00
CA PHE A 272 22.65 -39.89 -20.80
C PHE A 272 23.86 -40.06 -21.71
N ALA A 273 24.95 -40.59 -21.15
CA ALA A 273 26.14 -41.01 -21.90
C ALA A 273 26.56 -42.41 -21.44
N SER A 274 26.88 -43.30 -22.38
CA SER A 274 27.46 -44.62 -22.12
C SER A 274 28.87 -44.65 -22.69
N ASP A 275 29.84 -45.14 -21.91
CA ASP A 275 31.25 -45.21 -22.30
C ASP A 275 31.62 -46.54 -22.99
N CYS A 276 30.63 -47.36 -23.33
CA CYS A 276 30.76 -48.72 -23.86
C CYS A 276 31.45 -49.74 -22.92
N THR A 277 31.95 -49.34 -21.74
CA THR A 277 32.39 -50.29 -20.70
C THR A 277 31.20 -50.97 -20.02
N GLY A 278 30.02 -50.37 -20.16
CA GLY A 278 28.76 -50.74 -19.54
C GLY A 278 28.38 -49.83 -18.38
N VAL A 279 29.22 -48.86 -18.02
CA VAL A 279 28.87 -47.79 -17.08
C VAL A 279 28.12 -46.69 -17.84
N ALA A 280 27.07 -46.15 -17.23
CA ALA A 280 26.35 -44.99 -17.75
C ALA A 280 26.59 -43.76 -16.86
N THR A 281 26.66 -42.59 -17.46
CA THR A 281 26.68 -41.29 -16.78
C THR A 281 25.39 -40.54 -17.12
N VAL A 282 24.66 -40.12 -16.09
CA VAL A 282 23.51 -39.22 -16.22
C VAL A 282 23.97 -37.83 -15.81
N THR A 283 23.86 -36.85 -16.72
CA THR A 283 24.13 -35.44 -16.42
C THR A 283 22.80 -34.75 -16.15
N LEU A 284 22.62 -34.25 -14.93
CA LEU A 284 21.41 -33.61 -14.42
C LEU A 284 21.59 -32.09 -14.43
N MET A 285 20.58 -31.36 -14.89
CA MET A 285 20.62 -29.91 -15.06
C MET A 285 19.29 -29.27 -14.69
N ASN A 286 19.32 -28.11 -14.04
CA ASN A 286 18.16 -27.23 -13.86
C ASN A 286 18.39 -25.94 -14.63
N ALA A 287 17.52 -25.59 -15.57
CA ALA A 287 17.77 -24.48 -16.49
C ALA A 287 17.98 -23.15 -15.75
N LYS A 288 18.79 -22.25 -16.34
CA LYS A 288 19.13 -20.95 -15.74
C LYS A 288 17.93 -20.01 -15.56
N ASP A 289 16.87 -20.22 -16.34
CA ASP A 289 15.61 -19.51 -16.28
C ASP A 289 14.53 -20.29 -15.48
N ALA A 290 14.93 -21.31 -14.72
CA ALA A 290 14.08 -21.91 -13.69
C ALA A 290 13.90 -20.96 -12.50
N THR A 291 12.83 -21.15 -11.75
CA THR A 291 12.44 -20.30 -10.62
C THR A 291 12.30 -21.07 -9.30
N LYS A 292 12.66 -22.37 -9.31
CA LYS A 292 12.86 -23.23 -8.15
C LYS A 292 14.00 -24.20 -8.40
N ALA A 293 14.60 -24.71 -7.32
CA ALA A 293 15.52 -25.85 -7.39
C ALA A 293 14.76 -27.09 -7.88
N ALA A 294 15.43 -27.91 -8.71
CA ALA A 294 14.95 -29.22 -9.13
C ALA A 294 15.49 -30.28 -8.17
N VAL A 295 14.64 -31.22 -7.74
CA VAL A 295 15.04 -32.29 -6.80
C VAL A 295 15.02 -33.63 -7.52
N PHE A 296 16.19 -34.05 -7.99
CA PHE A 296 16.36 -35.26 -8.79
C PHE A 296 16.49 -36.53 -7.95
N GLU A 297 16.00 -37.64 -8.50
CA GLU A 297 16.28 -39.00 -8.05
C GLU A 297 16.54 -39.87 -9.29
N VAL A 298 17.69 -40.56 -9.34
CA VAL A 298 18.04 -41.45 -10.47
C VAL A 298 17.88 -42.89 -10.02
N LYS A 299 17.05 -43.65 -10.74
CA LYS A 299 16.80 -45.08 -10.50
C LYS A 299 17.39 -45.90 -11.63
N GLY A 300 17.86 -47.10 -11.31
CA GLY A 300 18.45 -48.03 -12.26
C GLY A 300 18.03 -49.47 -12.02
N ALA A 301 18.34 -50.34 -12.97
CA ALA A 301 18.04 -51.77 -12.85
C ALA A 301 18.66 -52.40 -11.58
N GLY A 302 18.05 -53.48 -11.09
CA GLY A 302 18.54 -54.18 -9.89
C GLY A 302 18.35 -53.44 -8.57
N GLY A 303 17.47 -52.43 -8.52
CA GLY A 303 17.16 -51.67 -7.30
C GLY A 303 18.13 -50.53 -7.00
N PHE A 304 18.96 -50.12 -7.96
CA PHE A 304 19.79 -48.92 -7.82
C PHE A 304 18.90 -47.68 -7.69
N THR A 305 19.19 -46.82 -6.73
CA THR A 305 18.51 -45.53 -6.52
C THR A 305 19.50 -44.59 -5.85
N THR A 306 19.61 -43.35 -6.32
CA THR A 306 20.42 -42.31 -5.66
C THR A 306 19.68 -41.68 -4.49
N GLU A 307 20.42 -41.04 -3.58
CA GLU A 307 19.82 -40.02 -2.73
C GLU A 307 19.27 -38.85 -3.58
N LYS A 308 18.46 -37.99 -2.96
CA LYS A 308 17.87 -36.82 -3.63
C LYS A 308 18.93 -35.76 -3.91
N ILE A 309 19.10 -35.40 -5.18
CA ILE A 309 20.08 -34.40 -5.66
C ILE A 309 19.33 -33.11 -5.95
N THR A 310 19.60 -32.06 -5.19
CA THR A 310 18.98 -30.73 -5.40
C THR A 310 19.90 -29.85 -6.25
N ILE A 311 19.39 -29.31 -7.36
CA ILE A 311 20.16 -28.42 -8.27
C ILE A 311 19.43 -27.08 -8.38
N GLN A 312 20.11 -25.98 -8.03
CA GLN A 312 19.58 -24.61 -8.15
C GLN A 312 19.46 -24.17 -9.61
N PRO A 313 18.60 -23.18 -9.94
CA PRO A 313 18.51 -22.64 -11.29
C PRO A 313 19.85 -22.17 -11.85
N GLY A 314 20.31 -22.83 -12.93
CA GLY A 314 21.57 -22.47 -13.60
C GLY A 314 22.85 -22.83 -12.85
N GLU A 315 22.77 -23.69 -11.84
CA GLU A 315 23.92 -24.34 -11.21
C GLU A 315 24.61 -25.32 -12.20
N ASP A 316 25.89 -25.63 -11.95
CA ASP A 316 26.67 -26.50 -12.83
C ASP A 316 26.06 -27.92 -12.94
N PRO A 317 26.10 -28.55 -14.13
CA PRO A 317 25.52 -29.88 -14.35
C PRO A 317 26.12 -30.96 -13.43
N VAL A 318 25.27 -31.64 -12.65
CA VAL A 318 25.69 -32.72 -11.74
C VAL A 318 25.77 -34.04 -12.51
N LYS A 319 26.89 -34.75 -12.43
CA LYS A 319 27.09 -36.05 -13.07
C LYS A 319 26.90 -37.20 -12.08
N VAL A 320 25.95 -38.08 -12.38
CA VAL A 320 25.68 -39.32 -11.63
C VAL A 320 26.22 -40.50 -12.42
N THR A 321 27.07 -41.31 -11.80
CA THR A 321 27.56 -42.56 -12.39
C THR A 321 26.66 -43.72 -11.99
N VAL A 322 26.05 -44.39 -12.96
CA VAL A 322 25.20 -45.57 -12.78
C VAL A 322 26.02 -46.84 -13.05
N PRO A 323 26.19 -47.74 -12.07
CA PRO A 323 26.99 -48.95 -12.21
C PRO A 323 26.48 -49.89 -13.31
N LYS A 324 27.38 -50.70 -13.88
CA LYS A 324 27.10 -51.62 -15.00
C LYS A 324 25.95 -52.60 -14.77
N ALA A 325 25.71 -53.04 -13.53
CA ALA A 325 24.58 -53.90 -13.19
C ALA A 325 23.22 -53.18 -13.32
N ALA A 326 23.22 -51.85 -13.13
CA ALA A 326 22.03 -51.00 -13.12
C ALA A 326 21.80 -50.26 -14.46
N ALA A 327 22.86 -50.03 -15.25
CA ALA A 327 22.84 -49.20 -16.46
C ALA A 327 22.01 -49.75 -17.66
N LYS A 328 21.35 -50.90 -17.52
CA LYS A 328 20.47 -51.47 -18.56
C LYS A 328 19.21 -50.62 -18.77
N ALA A 329 18.64 -50.13 -17.68
CA ALA A 329 17.44 -49.33 -17.61
C ALA A 329 17.66 -48.25 -16.56
N ILE A 330 17.48 -46.98 -16.91
CA ILE A 330 17.68 -45.83 -16.04
C ILE A 330 16.45 -44.93 -16.16
N GLU A 331 15.92 -44.49 -15.03
CA GLU A 331 14.81 -43.54 -14.96
C GLU A 331 15.24 -42.35 -14.11
N VAL A 332 14.90 -41.13 -14.56
CA VAL A 332 15.18 -39.90 -13.83
C VAL A 332 13.86 -39.26 -13.40
N PHE A 333 13.77 -38.93 -12.11
CA PHE A 333 12.58 -38.31 -11.51
C PHE A 333 12.92 -36.91 -11.01
N GLU A 334 11.99 -35.96 -11.15
CA GLU A 334 11.98 -34.70 -10.41
C GLU A 334 10.84 -34.76 -9.38
N ASN A 335 11.20 -34.67 -8.09
CA ASN A 335 10.28 -34.75 -6.95
C ASN A 335 9.24 -35.89 -7.01
N GLY A 336 9.63 -37.05 -7.57
CA GLY A 336 8.80 -38.24 -7.73
C GLY A 336 8.04 -38.36 -9.07
N VAL A 337 8.09 -37.35 -9.93
CA VAL A 337 7.56 -37.41 -11.31
C VAL A 337 8.66 -37.84 -12.26
N LYS A 338 8.46 -38.89 -13.07
CA LYS A 338 9.46 -39.29 -14.08
C LYS A 338 9.54 -38.22 -15.17
N ILE A 339 10.75 -37.71 -15.40
CA ILE A 339 11.03 -36.67 -16.41
C ILE A 339 11.77 -37.21 -17.64
N ASP A 340 12.51 -38.30 -17.50
CA ASP A 340 13.33 -38.86 -18.56
C ASP A 340 13.66 -40.34 -18.30
N GLU A 341 13.99 -41.08 -19.35
CA GLU A 341 14.37 -42.49 -19.27
C GLU A 341 15.39 -42.90 -20.34
N TYR A 342 16.24 -43.86 -19.98
CA TYR A 342 17.22 -44.47 -20.87
C TYR A 342 17.16 -45.98 -20.77
N GLN A 343 16.99 -46.63 -21.93
CA GLN A 343 17.11 -48.07 -22.08
C GLN A 343 18.31 -48.34 -23.00
N ALA A 344 19.22 -49.19 -22.56
CA ALA A 344 20.34 -49.61 -23.38
C ALA A 344 19.84 -50.58 -24.47
N GLU A 345 19.67 -50.09 -25.70
CA GLU A 345 19.54 -50.98 -26.86
C GLU A 345 20.78 -51.87 -26.97
N ALA A 346 20.59 -53.13 -27.35
CA ALA A 346 21.68 -54.05 -27.68
C ALA A 346 22.30 -53.70 -29.04
N LYS A 347 22.93 -52.52 -29.15
CA LYS A 347 23.77 -52.14 -30.27
C LYS A 347 25.22 -52.48 -29.97
N ASP A 348 25.85 -53.18 -30.91
CA ASP A 348 27.25 -53.59 -30.83
C ASP A 348 28.16 -52.39 -30.59
N CYS A 349 28.80 -52.38 -29.42
CA CYS A 349 29.93 -51.48 -29.18
C CYS A 349 31.03 -51.90 -30.17
N PRO A 350 31.50 -51.02 -31.07
CA PRO A 350 32.50 -51.39 -32.06
C PRO A 350 33.77 -51.87 -31.34
N THR A 351 34.16 -53.11 -31.61
CA THR A 351 35.36 -53.73 -31.03
C THR A 351 36.56 -52.83 -31.29
N PRO A 352 37.39 -52.50 -30.27
CA PRO A 352 38.50 -51.56 -30.44
C PRO A 352 39.49 -52.12 -31.46
N THR A 353 39.46 -51.56 -32.66
CA THR A 353 40.51 -51.77 -33.66
C THR A 353 41.76 -51.07 -33.13
N PRO A 354 42.95 -51.72 -33.11
CA PRO A 354 44.18 -51.09 -32.64
C PRO A 354 44.46 -49.85 -33.47
N SER A 355 44.31 -48.67 -32.84
CA SER A 355 44.46 -47.38 -33.51
C SER A 355 45.94 -47.12 -33.81
N ALA A 356 46.23 -46.82 -35.08
CA ALA A 356 47.55 -46.37 -35.49
C ALA A 356 47.85 -44.97 -34.93
N SER A 357 49.15 -44.65 -34.85
CA SER A 357 49.69 -43.40 -34.28
C SER A 357 49.11 -42.11 -34.88
N PRO A 358 49.21 -40.97 -34.17
CA PRO A 358 48.25 -39.88 -34.28
C PRO A 358 48.40 -39.02 -35.55
N SER A 359 47.28 -38.75 -36.20
CA SER A 359 47.14 -37.58 -37.06
C SER A 359 46.73 -36.37 -36.21
N ALA A 360 47.24 -35.18 -36.57
CA ALA A 360 47.04 -33.95 -35.81
C ALA A 360 45.55 -33.56 -35.70
N PRO A 361 45.12 -32.93 -34.60
CA PRO A 361 43.72 -32.52 -34.43
C PRO A 361 43.34 -31.43 -35.45
N PRO A 362 42.14 -31.52 -36.08
CA PRO A 362 41.62 -30.42 -36.88
C PRO A 362 41.38 -29.20 -35.98
N THR A 363 42.05 -28.10 -36.29
CA THR A 363 41.88 -26.84 -35.57
C THR A 363 40.58 -26.17 -36.00
N LEU A 364 39.58 -26.16 -35.12
CA LEU A 364 38.41 -25.30 -35.28
C LEU A 364 38.84 -23.83 -35.36
N PRO A 365 38.24 -23.02 -36.23
CA PRO A 365 38.55 -21.59 -36.31
C PRO A 365 38.19 -20.90 -35.00
N ARG A 366 39.20 -20.33 -34.31
CA ARG A 366 38.99 -19.46 -33.15
C ARG A 366 38.31 -18.16 -33.59
N THR A 367 36.99 -18.11 -33.58
CA THR A 367 36.22 -16.85 -33.56
C THR A 367 36.27 -16.25 -32.15
N GLY A 368 37.47 -15.86 -31.71
CA GLY A 368 37.68 -15.11 -30.49
C GLY A 368 37.23 -13.66 -30.68
N ALA A 369 35.93 -13.41 -30.52
CA ALA A 369 35.45 -12.04 -30.37
C ALA A 369 36.04 -11.45 -29.08
N ASN A 370 36.75 -10.32 -29.19
CA ASN A 370 37.34 -9.63 -28.04
C ASN A 370 36.24 -9.09 -27.12
N VAL A 371 35.83 -9.88 -26.12
CA VAL A 371 34.83 -9.50 -25.10
C VAL A 371 35.23 -8.19 -24.38
N THR A 372 36.54 -7.94 -24.25
CA THR A 372 37.11 -6.68 -23.73
C THR A 372 36.71 -5.44 -24.54
N ILE A 373 36.55 -5.53 -25.87
CA ILE A 373 36.12 -4.39 -26.69
C ILE A 373 34.63 -4.07 -26.46
N VAL A 374 33.79 -5.10 -26.33
CA VAL A 374 32.34 -4.92 -26.09
C VAL A 374 32.08 -4.28 -24.72
N VAL A 375 32.75 -4.74 -23.66
CA VAL A 375 32.59 -4.19 -22.30
C VAL A 375 33.03 -2.72 -22.21
N VAL A 376 34.14 -2.34 -22.87
CA VAL A 376 34.59 -0.95 -22.91
C VAL A 376 33.62 -0.04 -23.68
N SER A 377 33.01 -0.54 -24.77
CA SER A 377 32.02 0.24 -25.54
C SER A 377 30.74 0.56 -24.74
N GLY A 378 30.28 -0.35 -23.89
CA GLY A 378 29.10 -0.14 -23.04
C GLY A 378 29.31 0.94 -21.98
N LEU A 379 30.47 0.96 -21.30
CA LEU A 379 30.79 1.99 -20.30
C LEU A 379 30.88 3.40 -20.91
N LEU A 380 31.39 3.53 -22.13
CA LEU A 380 31.47 4.81 -22.82
C LEU A 380 30.08 5.41 -23.12
N LEU A 381 29.13 4.56 -23.53
CA LEU A 381 27.74 4.96 -23.80
C LEU A 381 27.00 5.38 -22.52
N VAL A 382 27.22 4.68 -21.40
CA VAL A 382 26.63 5.05 -20.10
C VAL A 382 27.15 6.40 -19.63
N ALA A 383 28.46 6.67 -19.76
CA ALA A 383 29.06 7.95 -19.40
C ALA A 383 28.51 9.12 -20.25
N LEU A 384 28.36 8.91 -21.57
CA LEU A 384 27.74 9.87 -22.48
C LEU A 384 26.27 10.15 -22.13
N GLY A 385 25.48 9.11 -21.87
CA GLY A 385 24.09 9.24 -21.44
C GLY A 385 23.95 10.04 -20.13
N PHE A 386 24.80 9.76 -19.15
CA PHE A 386 24.83 10.50 -17.88
C PHE A 386 25.19 11.98 -18.06
N ALA A 387 26.16 12.30 -18.93
CA ALA A 387 26.53 13.68 -19.24
C ALA A 387 25.38 14.46 -19.90
N VAL A 388 24.67 13.85 -20.86
CA VAL A 388 23.48 14.44 -21.50
C VAL A 388 22.35 14.63 -20.49
N PHE A 389 22.09 13.64 -19.63
CA PHE A 389 21.09 13.75 -18.57
C PHE A 389 21.39 14.90 -17.60
N MET A 390 22.65 15.07 -17.17
CA MET A 390 23.07 16.17 -16.31
C MET A 390 22.94 17.54 -16.99
N LEU A 391 23.25 17.65 -18.29
CA LEU A 391 23.04 18.87 -19.06
C LEU A 391 21.54 19.21 -19.20
N ALA A 392 20.69 18.22 -19.45
CA ALA A 392 19.23 18.40 -19.50
C ALA A 392 18.66 18.80 -18.12
N ARG A 393 19.14 18.17 -17.03
CA ARG A 393 18.77 18.53 -15.65
C ARG A 393 19.18 19.96 -15.30
N ARG A 394 20.37 20.41 -15.73
CA ARG A 394 20.86 21.78 -15.51
C ARG A 394 20.12 22.84 -16.33
N ARG A 395 19.40 22.45 -17.40
CA ARG A 395 18.54 23.34 -18.21
C ARG A 395 17.14 23.58 -17.62
N ARG A 396 16.75 22.98 -16.49
CA ARG A 396 15.50 23.31 -15.79
C ARG A 396 15.62 24.54 -14.90
N LEU A 397 15.84 25.71 -15.49
CA LEU A 397 15.61 27.01 -14.84
C LEU A 397 15.01 28.02 -15.84
N ASN A 398 14.10 28.85 -15.33
CA ASN A 398 13.50 30.02 -15.97
C ASN A 398 12.48 29.76 -17.09
N MET A 399 11.34 29.16 -16.72
CA MET A 399 10.06 29.59 -17.30
C MET A 399 9.51 30.72 -16.44
N THR A 400 9.88 31.95 -16.77
CA THR A 400 9.18 33.17 -16.31
C THR A 400 7.94 33.41 -17.16
N GLU A 401 6.94 34.04 -16.55
CA GLU A 401 5.59 34.28 -17.09
C GLU A 401 5.56 35.02 -18.44
N VAL A 402 4.53 34.69 -19.23
CA VAL A 402 3.79 35.60 -20.13
C VAL A 402 2.31 35.31 -19.93
#